data_AF-A0AAU8BJF8-F1
#
_entry.id   AF-A0AAU8BJF8-F1
#
_cell.length_a   1.000
_cell.length_b   1.000
_cell.length_c   1.000
_cell.angle_alpha   90.00
_cell.angle_beta   90.00
_cell.angle_gamma   90.00
#
_symmetry.space_group_name_H-M   'P 1'
#
loop_
_entity.id
_entity.type
_entity.pdbx_description
1 polymer ?
#
loop_
_entity_poly.entity_id
_entity_poly.type
_entity_poly.pdbx_seq_one_letter_code
_entity_poly.pdbx_strand_id
1 'polypeptide(L)'
;MRLKTFKEHELLFTEQETKEILALFFPSLKNDINELVVTDFYRGFAQSLLLEAIDATYNIGFLLAIYESTINPTLPLRKIIGKLITNLAPHFYRYATQKDLRKVKIYEFVIRTLESRFKSYFSMCLDGIVKNKPLIIPHYANTKPIERLWRNV
;
A
#
# COMPACT_ATOMS: atom_id res chain seq x y z
N MET A 1 -7.50 4.57 5.46
CA MET A 1 -6.09 4.51 5.04
C MET A 1 -5.92 5.31 3.76
N ARG A 2 -5.17 6.41 3.84
CA ARG A 2 -4.73 7.19 2.69
C ARG A 2 -3.21 7.17 2.73
N LEU A 3 -2.58 6.68 1.67
CA LEU A 3 -1.13 6.62 1.59
C LEU A 3 -0.54 8.03 1.62
N LYS A 4 0.62 8.15 2.25
CA LYS A 4 1.42 9.37 2.20
C LYS A 4 1.86 9.62 0.75
N THR A 5 2.16 10.86 0.43
CA THR A 5 2.81 11.24 -0.83
C THR A 5 4.16 11.83 -0.50
N PHE A 6 5.19 11.39 -1.22
CA PHE A 6 6.57 11.83 -1.06
C PHE A 6 6.97 12.76 -2.21
N LYS A 7 7.80 13.75 -1.92
CA LYS A 7 8.51 14.53 -2.94
C LYS A 7 9.67 13.69 -3.49
N GLU A 8 10.15 14.06 -4.67
CA GLU A 8 11.23 13.32 -5.36
C GLU A 8 12.49 13.13 -4.50
N HIS A 9 12.92 14.18 -3.79
CA HIS A 9 14.08 14.11 -2.89
C HIS A 9 13.83 13.32 -1.59
N GLU A 10 12.59 12.98 -1.28
CA GLU A 10 12.22 12.13 -0.14
C GLU A 10 12.16 10.64 -0.51
N LEU A 11 12.39 10.29 -1.79
CA LEU A 11 12.35 8.92 -2.27
C LEU A 11 13.65 8.18 -1.96
N LEU A 12 13.57 7.22 -1.05
CA LEU A 12 14.73 6.53 -0.49
C LEU A 12 15.15 5.32 -1.32
N PHE A 13 14.19 4.65 -1.95
CA PHE A 13 14.41 3.34 -2.54
C PHE A 13 14.88 3.39 -3.98
N THR A 14 15.76 2.47 -4.34
CA THR A 14 16.17 2.21 -5.72
C THR A 14 15.06 1.48 -6.49
N GLU A 15 15.22 1.34 -7.80
CA GLU A 15 14.31 0.53 -8.61
C GLU A 15 14.16 -0.91 -8.08
N GLN A 16 15.28 -1.57 -7.80
CA GLN A 16 15.28 -2.95 -7.29
C GLN A 16 14.57 -3.07 -5.93
N GLU A 17 14.90 -2.17 -4.99
CA GLU A 17 14.25 -2.15 -3.67
C GLU A 17 12.74 -1.86 -3.79
N THR A 18 12.36 -1.01 -4.75
CA THR A 18 10.95 -0.70 -5.03
C THR A 18 10.20 -1.95 -5.51
N LYS A 19 10.77 -2.71 -6.45
CA LYS A 19 10.19 -3.97 -6.93
C LYS A 19 10.07 -5.00 -5.81
N GLU A 20 11.08 -5.11 -4.95
CA GLU A 20 11.04 -5.99 -3.78
C GLU A 20 9.92 -5.62 -2.79
N ILE A 21 9.74 -4.34 -2.51
CA ILE A 21 8.64 -3.86 -1.66
C ILE A 21 7.29 -4.15 -2.32
N LEU A 22 7.12 -3.84 -3.60
CA LEU A 22 5.86 -4.08 -4.30
C LEU A 22 5.52 -5.58 -4.34
N ALA A 23 6.51 -6.43 -4.59
CA ALA A 23 6.32 -7.89 -4.61
C ALA A 23 5.99 -8.47 -3.22
N LEU A 24 6.42 -7.82 -2.13
CA LEU A 24 5.99 -8.16 -0.77
C LEU A 24 4.48 -7.96 -0.59
N PHE A 25 3.95 -6.81 -1.06
CA PHE A 25 2.54 -6.47 -0.89
C PHE A 25 1.62 -7.09 -1.93
N PHE A 26 2.10 -7.32 -3.15
CA PHE A 26 1.30 -7.85 -4.27
C PHE A 26 1.97 -9.07 -4.89
N PRO A 27 2.12 -10.18 -4.14
CA PRO A 27 2.83 -11.36 -4.63
C PRO A 27 2.19 -11.97 -5.88
N SER A 28 0.87 -11.80 -6.05
CA SER A 28 0.14 -12.26 -7.23
C SER A 28 0.47 -11.50 -8.52
N LEU A 29 1.09 -10.31 -8.42
CA LEU A 29 1.47 -9.45 -9.55
C LEU A 29 2.99 -9.44 -9.77
N LYS A 30 3.71 -10.40 -9.19
CA LYS A 30 5.19 -10.40 -9.16
C LYS A 30 5.83 -10.38 -10.55
N ASN A 31 5.23 -11.06 -11.54
CA ASN A 31 5.74 -11.09 -12.90
C ASN A 31 5.68 -9.69 -13.53
N ASP A 32 4.52 -9.03 -13.45
CA ASP A 32 4.33 -7.67 -13.95
C ASP A 32 5.25 -6.67 -13.23
N ILE A 33 5.46 -6.85 -11.92
CA ILE A 33 6.37 -6.01 -11.12
C ILE A 33 7.84 -6.16 -11.58
N ASN A 34 8.26 -7.36 -11.97
CA ASN A 34 9.64 -7.58 -12.42
C ASN A 34 9.93 -6.82 -13.72
N GLU A 35 8.97 -6.79 -14.64
CA GLU A 35 9.05 -6.11 -15.94
C GLU A 35 8.76 -4.61 -15.85
N LEU A 36 8.17 -4.15 -14.75
CA LEU A 36 7.81 -2.76 -14.51
C LEU A 36 9.02 -1.81 -14.62
N VAL A 37 8.87 -0.74 -15.39
CA VAL A 37 9.79 0.40 -15.36
C VAL A 37 9.45 1.29 -14.15
N VAL A 38 10.37 1.37 -13.18
CA VAL A 38 10.11 2.07 -11.91
C VAL A 38 10.26 3.57 -12.06
N THR A 39 9.12 4.27 -12.11
CA THR A 39 9.00 5.72 -11.98
C THR A 39 8.90 6.18 -10.52
N ASP A 40 9.11 7.47 -10.26
CA ASP A 40 8.97 8.07 -8.92
C ASP A 40 7.61 7.83 -8.26
N PHE A 41 6.56 7.71 -9.07
CA PHE A 41 5.25 7.29 -8.59
C PHE A 41 5.30 5.93 -7.87
N TYR A 42 5.92 4.92 -8.50
CA TYR A 42 6.01 3.58 -7.91
C TYR A 42 6.94 3.56 -6.70
N ARG A 43 8.02 4.34 -6.72
CA ARG A 43 8.92 4.51 -5.57
C ARG A 43 8.17 5.10 -4.38
N GLY A 44 7.42 6.17 -4.60
CA GLY A 44 6.60 6.82 -3.56
C GLY A 44 5.48 5.92 -3.06
N PHE A 45 4.82 5.19 -3.96
CA PHE A 45 3.77 4.23 -3.62
C PHE A 45 4.31 3.08 -2.74
N ALA A 46 5.40 2.45 -3.15
CA ALA A 46 6.07 1.39 -2.39
C ALA A 46 6.52 1.88 -1.01
N GLN A 47 7.17 3.04 -0.95
CA GLN A 47 7.62 3.65 0.31
C GLN A 47 6.46 3.93 1.26
N SER A 48 5.32 4.37 0.71
CA SER A 48 4.12 4.66 1.49
C SER A 48 3.46 3.40 2.04
N LEU A 49 3.43 2.32 1.24
CA LEU A 49 2.93 1.03 1.71
C LEU A 49 3.78 0.50 2.87
N LEU A 50 5.10 0.60 2.77
CA LEU A 50 6.00 0.14 3.82
C LEU A 50 5.88 0.99 5.09
N LEU A 51 5.81 2.32 4.96
CA LEU A 51 5.54 3.22 6.08
C LEU A 51 4.24 2.84 6.79
N GLU A 52 3.15 2.74 6.02
CA GLU A 52 1.83 2.44 6.57
C GLU A 52 1.79 1.05 7.21
N ALA A 53 2.49 0.05 6.65
CA ALA A 53 2.55 -1.29 7.23
C ALA A 53 3.24 -1.30 8.61
N ILE A 54 4.34 -0.56 8.75
CA ILE A 54 5.03 -0.40 10.03
C ILE A 54 4.12 0.34 10.99
N ASP A 55 3.59 1.49 10.60
CA ASP A 55 2.80 2.35 11.48
C ASP A 55 1.49 1.70 11.94
N ALA A 56 0.79 1.00 11.03
CA ALA A 56 -0.42 0.24 11.36
C ALA A 56 -0.14 -0.93 12.30
N THR A 57 1.04 -1.57 12.20
CA THR A 57 1.44 -2.63 13.13
C THR A 57 1.48 -2.11 14.57
N TYR A 58 1.94 -0.87 14.79
CA TYR A 58 1.98 -0.27 16.13
C TYR A 58 0.65 0.33 16.56
N ASN A 59 -0.16 0.86 15.63
CA ASN A 59 -1.51 1.32 15.94
C ASN A 59 -2.39 0.19 16.49
N ILE A 60 -2.24 -1.01 15.93
CA ILE A 60 -3.04 -2.18 16.28
C ILE A 60 -2.51 -2.87 17.55
N GLY A 61 -1.36 -2.41 18.09
CA GLY A 61 -0.69 -2.95 19.25
C GLY A 61 -1.64 -3.37 20.37
N PHE A 62 -1.56 -4.66 20.73
CA PHE A 62 -2.30 -5.41 21.77
C PHE A 62 -3.58 -6.17 21.35
N LEU A 63 -4.38 -5.70 20.39
CA LEU A 63 -5.68 -6.35 20.09
C LEU A 63 -5.58 -7.70 19.34
N LEU A 64 -4.43 -8.00 18.74
CA LEU A 64 -4.21 -9.19 17.88
C LEU A 64 -3.08 -10.10 18.35
N ALA A 65 -2.69 -10.08 19.63
CA ALA A 65 -1.74 -11.04 20.21
C ALA A 65 -2.18 -12.52 20.05
N ILE A 66 -3.40 -12.74 19.56
CA ILE A 66 -4.03 -14.04 19.30
C ILE A 66 -3.76 -14.55 17.87
N TYR A 67 -3.19 -13.73 16.98
CA TYR A 67 -2.93 -14.06 15.56
C TYR A 67 -1.44 -13.90 15.23
N GLU A 68 -0.62 -14.80 15.78
CA GLU A 68 0.85 -14.72 15.70
C GLU A 68 1.42 -15.21 14.36
N SER A 69 1.13 -14.52 13.24
CA SER A 69 1.98 -14.60 12.06
C SER A 69 2.61 -13.24 11.73
N THR A 70 3.86 -13.09 12.13
CA THR A 70 4.74 -12.03 11.60
C THR A 70 5.35 -12.51 10.31
N ILE A 71 5.54 -11.61 9.34
CA ILE A 71 6.38 -11.95 8.19
C ILE A 71 7.80 -12.23 8.68
N ASN A 72 8.45 -13.25 8.12
CA ASN A 72 9.88 -13.50 8.32
C ASN A 72 10.63 -12.81 7.18
N PRO A 73 11.09 -11.55 7.36
CA PRO A 73 11.72 -10.82 6.27
C PRO A 73 13.06 -11.48 5.91
N THR A 74 13.27 -11.69 4.61
CA THR A 74 14.54 -12.09 4.04
C THR A 74 15.63 -11.04 4.34
N LEU A 75 16.91 -11.41 4.23
CA LEU A 75 18.02 -10.48 4.46
C LEU A 75 17.91 -9.17 3.65
N PRO A 76 17.55 -9.19 2.34
CA PRO A 76 17.32 -7.97 1.57
C PRO A 76 16.18 -7.12 2.15
N LEU A 77 15.04 -7.72 2.47
CA LEU A 77 13.89 -7.01 3.00
C LEU A 77 14.18 -6.37 4.37
N ARG A 78 14.97 -7.03 5.23
CA ARG A 78 15.44 -6.44 6.50
C ARG A 78 16.25 -5.17 6.27
N LYS A 79 17.13 -5.15 5.26
CA LYS A 79 17.92 -3.96 4.91
C LYS A 79 17.02 -2.83 4.41
N ILE A 80 16.03 -3.15 3.57
CA ILE A 80 15.04 -2.18 3.06
C ILE A 80 14.25 -1.55 4.20
N ILE A 81 13.72 -2.37 5.12
CA ILE A 81 12.99 -1.89 6.31
C ILE A 81 13.92 -1.00 7.16
N GLY A 82 15.14 -1.46 7.42
CA GLY A 82 16.14 -0.68 8.16
C GLY A 82 16.44 0.67 7.50
N LYS A 83 16.59 0.70 6.17
CA LYS A 83 16.83 1.91 5.38
C LYS A 83 15.68 2.90 5.48
N LEU A 84 14.43 2.43 5.48
CA LEU A 84 13.27 3.30 5.72
C LEU A 84 13.39 3.95 7.09
N ILE A 85 13.58 3.14 8.13
CA ILE A 85 13.57 3.56 9.53
C ILE A 85 14.67 4.58 9.81
N THR A 86 15.86 4.38 9.22
CA THR A 86 17.02 5.24 9.47
C THR A 86 16.95 6.57 8.73
N ASN A 87 16.40 6.59 7.51
CA ASN A 87 16.41 7.77 6.65
C ASN A 87 15.09 8.56 6.64
N LEU A 88 13.98 7.94 7.04
CA LEU A 88 12.69 8.60 7.11
C LEU A 88 12.58 9.41 8.40
N ALA A 89 12.11 10.65 8.30
CA ALA A 89 12.02 11.50 9.48
C ALA A 89 11.00 10.94 10.50
N PRO A 90 11.29 10.99 11.82
CA PRO A 90 10.43 10.35 12.83
C PRO A 90 8.96 10.80 12.81
N HIS A 91 8.70 12.06 12.42
CA HIS A 91 7.34 12.62 12.37
C HIS A 91 6.44 12.01 11.29
N PHE A 92 6.98 11.18 10.39
CA PHE A 92 6.18 10.45 9.41
C PHE A 92 5.45 9.25 10.02
N TYR A 93 5.95 8.71 11.13
CA TYR A 93 5.28 7.67 11.91
C TYR A 93 4.28 8.31 12.87
N ARG A 94 3.02 7.86 12.85
CA ARG A 94 1.97 8.41 13.73
C ARG A 94 1.87 7.65 15.04
N TYR A 95 2.10 6.34 14.98
CA TYR A 95 1.92 5.43 16.10
C TYR A 95 3.23 4.75 16.51
N ALA A 96 4.14 4.50 15.56
CA ALA A 96 5.42 3.87 15.89
C ALA A 96 6.37 4.85 16.60
N THR A 97 6.85 4.48 17.81
CA THR A 97 7.83 5.29 18.54
C THR A 97 9.27 4.94 18.14
N GLN A 98 10.25 5.77 18.48
CA GLN A 98 11.67 5.45 18.23
C GLN A 98 12.13 4.14 18.91
N LYS A 99 11.54 3.77 20.05
CA LYS A 99 11.86 2.50 20.73
C LYS A 99 11.32 1.31 19.94
N ASP A 100 10.11 1.44 19.41
CA ASP A 100 9.44 0.46 18.58
C ASP A 100 10.23 0.17 17.30
N LEU A 101 10.70 1.24 16.66
CA LEU A 101 11.47 1.18 15.42
C LEU A 101 12.81 0.42 15.54
N ARG A 102 13.30 0.14 16.76
CA ARG A 102 14.49 -0.70 16.98
C ARG A 102 14.21 -2.20 16.82
N LYS A 103 12.94 -2.60 16.96
CA LYS A 103 12.50 -4.00 16.90
C LYS A 103 11.27 -4.13 16.01
N VAL A 104 11.36 -3.59 14.79
CA VAL A 104 10.24 -3.60 13.85
C VAL A 104 9.78 -5.00 13.54
N LYS A 105 8.49 -5.22 13.76
CA LYS A 105 7.72 -6.35 13.27
C LYS A 105 6.67 -5.81 12.32
N ILE A 106 6.37 -6.57 11.27
CA ILE A 106 5.24 -6.31 10.38
C ILE A 106 4.39 -7.57 10.40
N TYR A 107 3.11 -7.43 10.76
CA TYR A 107 2.20 -8.56 10.81
C TYR A 107 1.67 -8.91 9.42
N GLU A 108 1.50 -10.20 9.14
CA GLU A 108 1.02 -10.67 7.84
C GLU A 108 -0.39 -10.14 7.53
N PHE A 109 -1.26 -10.04 8.53
CA PHE A 109 -2.61 -9.50 8.33
C PHE A 109 -2.58 -8.04 7.86
N VAL A 110 -1.57 -7.24 8.27
CA VAL A 110 -1.41 -5.85 7.82
C VAL A 110 -1.04 -5.82 6.34
N ILE A 111 -0.12 -6.71 5.93
CA ILE A 111 0.23 -6.89 4.50
C ILE A 111 -1.02 -7.27 3.71
N ARG A 112 -1.78 -8.28 4.15
CA ARG A 112 -3.02 -8.73 3.48
C ARG A 112 -4.09 -7.64 3.40
N THR A 113 -4.23 -6.84 4.45
CA THR A 113 -5.16 -5.70 4.49
C THR A 113 -4.77 -4.64 3.47
N LEU A 114 -3.48 -4.32 3.41
CA LEU A 114 -2.93 -3.37 2.43
C LEU A 114 -3.03 -3.91 0.99
N GLU A 115 -2.73 -5.19 0.78
CA GLU A 115 -2.92 -5.87 -0.50
C GLU A 115 -4.37 -5.71 -0.95
N SER A 116 -5.33 -6.21 -0.17
CA SER A 116 -6.75 -6.18 -0.52
C SER A 116 -7.24 -4.78 -0.86
N ARG A 117 -6.82 -3.78 -0.09
CA ARG A 117 -7.22 -2.38 -0.27
C ARG A 117 -6.67 -1.76 -1.56
N PHE A 118 -5.43 -2.06 -1.92
CA PHE A 118 -4.72 -1.36 -2.99
C PHE A 118 -4.51 -2.19 -4.25
N LYS A 119 -4.83 -3.49 -4.25
CA LYS A 119 -4.61 -4.41 -5.38
C LYS A 119 -5.26 -3.92 -6.67
N SER A 120 -6.55 -3.59 -6.63
CA SER A 120 -7.27 -3.11 -7.83
C SER A 120 -6.63 -1.82 -8.37
N TYR A 121 -6.33 -0.87 -7.48
CA TYR A 121 -5.68 0.38 -7.88
C TYR A 121 -4.30 0.15 -8.50
N PHE A 122 -3.48 -0.70 -7.88
CA PHE A 122 -2.14 -1.01 -8.37
C PHE A 122 -2.19 -1.75 -9.72
N SER A 123 -3.10 -2.70 -9.89
CA SER A 123 -3.35 -3.37 -11.19
C SER A 123 -3.66 -2.35 -12.28
N MET A 124 -4.60 -1.42 -12.02
CA MET A 124 -4.93 -0.37 -13.00
C MET A 124 -3.74 0.58 -13.29
N CYS A 125 -2.83 0.74 -12.32
CA CYS A 125 -1.60 1.51 -12.53
C CYS A 125 -0.59 0.77 -13.41
N LEU A 126 -0.51 -0.57 -13.29
CA LEU A 126 0.34 -1.40 -14.14
C LEU A 126 -0.18 -1.41 -15.58
N ASP A 127 -1.50 -1.51 -15.76
CA ASP A 127 -2.16 -1.47 -17.08
C ASP A 127 -2.08 -0.10 -17.78
N GLY A 128 -1.48 0.91 -17.11
CA GLY A 128 -1.41 2.28 -17.61
C GLY A 128 -2.75 3.03 -17.62
N ILE A 129 -3.83 2.42 -17.15
CA ILE A 129 -5.19 2.97 -17.18
C ILE A 129 -5.31 4.20 -16.28
N VAL A 130 -4.68 4.18 -15.10
CA VAL A 130 -4.70 5.30 -14.15
C VAL A 130 -4.00 6.55 -14.69
N LYS A 131 -3.02 6.38 -15.60
CA LYS A 131 -2.30 7.50 -16.20
C LYS A 131 -2.98 8.06 -17.46
N ASN A 132 -3.87 7.31 -18.13
CA ASN A 132 -4.28 7.63 -19.50
C ASN A 132 -5.77 7.84 -19.79
N LYS A 133 -6.73 7.69 -18.86
CA LYS A 133 -8.13 8.05 -19.13
C LYS A 133 -8.83 8.61 -17.89
N PRO A 134 -9.63 9.70 -17.99
CA PRO A 134 -10.69 9.91 -17.01
C PRO A 134 -11.56 8.66 -17.05
N LEU A 135 -11.88 8.11 -15.89
CA LEU A 135 -12.91 7.08 -15.81
C LEU A 135 -14.11 7.60 -16.58
N ILE A 136 -14.53 6.87 -17.63
CA ILE A 136 -15.84 7.12 -18.23
C ILE A 136 -16.80 6.68 -17.14
N ILE A 137 -17.18 7.62 -16.29
CA ILE A 137 -18.28 7.44 -15.35
C ILE A 137 -19.49 7.35 -16.27
N PRO A 138 -20.16 6.18 -16.39
CA PRO A 138 -21.41 6.14 -17.11
C PRO A 138 -22.32 7.18 -16.47
N HIS A 139 -22.62 8.24 -17.22
CA HIS A 139 -23.73 9.11 -16.88
C HIS A 139 -24.96 8.24 -17.06
N TYR A 140 -25.40 7.62 -15.97
CA TYR A 140 -26.76 7.15 -15.88
C TYR A 140 -27.60 8.42 -16.07
N ALA A 141 -28.15 8.60 -17.27
CA ALA A 141 -29.18 9.60 -17.49
C ALA A 141 -30.14 9.42 -16.33
N ASN A 142 -30.36 10.50 -15.57
CA ASN A 142 -31.22 10.52 -14.41
C ASN A 142 -32.58 9.99 -14.89
N THR A 143 -32.79 8.69 -14.75
CA THR A 143 -34.00 8.06 -15.22
C THR A 143 -35.07 8.69 -14.37
N LYS A 144 -36.02 9.35 -15.05
CA LYS A 144 -37.16 10.03 -14.47
C LYS A 144 -37.62 9.27 -13.22
N PRO A 145 -37.98 9.98 -12.13
CA PRO A 145 -38.35 9.33 -10.88
C PRO A 145 -39.31 8.19 -11.22
N ILE A 146 -38.89 6.97 -10.88
CA ILE A 146 -39.70 5.78 -11.09
C ILE A 146 -40.95 6.03 -10.28
N GLU A 147 -42.05 6.41 -10.95
CA GLU A 147 -43.37 6.37 -10.35
C GLU A 147 -43.51 4.97 -9.77
N ARG A 148 -43.65 4.90 -8.44
CA ARG A 148 -43.99 3.66 -7.78
C ARG A 148 -45.38 3.26 -8.28
N LEU A 149 -45.42 2.46 -9.34
CA LEU A 149 -46.61 1.73 -9.75
C LEU A 149 -46.86 0.64 -8.72
N TRP A 150 -47.40 1.03 -7.56
CA TRP A 150 -48.16 0.10 -6.75
C TRP A 150 -49.40 -0.25 -7.57
N ARG A 151 -49.38 -1.41 -8.24
CA ARG A 151 -50.62 -2.04 -8.68
C ARG A 151 -51.34 -2.51 -7.42
N ASN A 152 -52.35 -1.76 -7.02
CA ASN A 152 -53.44 -2.30 -6.23
C ASN A 152 -54.28 -3.19 -7.17
N VAL A 153 -54.07 -4.50 -7.10
CA VAL A 153 -55.11 -5.52 -7.36
C VAL A 153 -54.84 -6.69 -6.43
#